data_AF-A0A948VUR9-F1
#
_entry.id   AF-A0A948VUR9-F1
#
_cell.length_a   1.000
_cell.length_b   1.000
_cell.length_c   1.000
_cell.angle_alpha   90.00
_cell.angle_beta   90.00
_cell.angle_gamma   90.00
#
_symmetry.space_group_name_H-M   'P 1'
#
loop_
_entity.id
_entity.type
_entity.pdbx_description
1 polymer ?
#
loop_
_entity_poly.entity_id
_entity_poly.type
_entity_poly.pdbx_seq_one_letter_code
_entity_poly.pdbx_strand_id
1 'polypeptide(L)'
;RVTGLGLILFGAIHLILTTFYRIQGQDLWEATMSVVNNPVFKFGEYLVVFAFVIHASNGLRLILQEVGFALGRPKPPIYPYKDALRKKRALTMVMIAVIIILALVFLFDFTVGGG
;
A
#
# COMPACT_ATOMS: atom_id res chain seq x y z
N ARG A 1 -3.34 8.78 -5.28
CA ARG A 1 -2.18 9.57 -5.78
C ARG A 1 -1.43 10.24 -4.63
N VAL A 2 -2.10 10.96 -3.72
CA VAL A 2 -1.49 11.55 -2.51
C VAL A 2 -0.74 10.51 -1.67
N THR A 3 -1.31 9.33 -1.44
CA THR A 3 -0.65 8.23 -0.70
C THR A 3 0.65 7.77 -1.36
N GLY A 4 0.77 7.81 -2.69
CA GLY A 4 2.00 7.44 -3.38
C GLY A 4 3.11 8.47 -3.20
N LEU A 5 2.78 9.77 -3.24
CA LEU A 5 3.73 10.84 -2.94
C LEU A 5 4.24 10.75 -1.49
N GLY A 6 3.36 10.48 -0.54
CA GLY A 6 3.73 10.26 0.86
C GLY A 6 4.69 9.09 1.04
N LEU A 7 4.46 7.97 0.35
CA LEU A 7 5.34 6.80 0.39
C LEU A 7 6.70 7.05 -0.26
N ILE A 8 6.77 7.83 -1.34
CA ILE A 8 8.04 8.22 -1.97
C ILE A 8 8.85 9.10 -1.00
N LEU A 9 8.22 10.11 -0.40
CA LEU A 9 8.88 10.98 0.56
C LEU A 9 9.40 10.18 1.77
N PHE A 10 8.54 9.34 2.36
CA PHE A 10 8.92 8.47 3.45
C PHE A 10 10.06 7.53 3.03
N GLY A 11 9.96 6.87 1.87
CA GLY A 11 10.99 5.97 1.36
C GLY A 11 12.34 6.65 1.16
N ALA A 12 12.36 7.87 0.63
CA ALA A 12 13.59 8.64 0.48
C ALA A 12 14.23 8.95 1.84
N ILE A 13 13.45 9.46 2.80
CA ILE A 13 13.92 9.74 4.16
C ILE A 13 14.38 8.46 4.86
N HIS A 14 13.61 7.37 4.74
CA HIS A 14 13.90 6.07 5.34
C HIS A 14 15.17 5.45 4.77
N LEU A 15 15.41 5.55 3.46
CA LEU A 15 16.65 5.07 2.84
C LEU A 15 17.85 5.89 3.28
N ILE A 16 17.71 7.22 3.42
CA ILE A 16 18.79 8.05 3.95
C ILE A 16 19.09 7.67 5.41
N LEU A 17 18.06 7.56 6.26
CA LEU A 17 18.18 7.13 7.65
C LEU A 17 18.86 5.76 7.79
N THR A 18 18.40 4.77 7.02
CA THR A 18 18.88 3.39 7.12
C THR A 18 20.20 3.14 6.41
N THR A 19 20.54 3.90 5.37
CA THR A 19 21.76 3.67 4.59
C THR A 19 22.87 4.61 5.02
N PHE A 20 22.63 5.93 5.03
CA PHE A 20 23.68 6.91 5.33
C PHE A 20 24.07 6.89 6.81
N TYR A 21 23.11 6.91 7.74
CA TYR A 21 23.44 6.97 9.18
C TYR A 21 23.89 5.63 9.75
N ARG A 22 23.45 4.51 9.16
CA ARG A 22 23.91 3.17 9.55
C ARG A 22 25.40 2.95 9.23
N ILE A 23 25.87 3.49 8.10
CA ILE A 23 27.25 3.33 7.64
C ILE A 23 28.21 4.26 8.41
N GLN A 24 27.72 5.37 8.98
CA GLN A 24 28.54 6.36 9.69
C GLN A 24 28.99 5.94 11.11
N GLY A 25 28.56 4.78 11.61
CA GLY A 25 29.00 4.22 12.89
C GLY A 25 27.87 4.07 13.91
N GLN A 26 28.14 3.26 14.94
CA GLN A 26 27.15 2.84 15.93
C GLN A 26 26.61 4.02 16.77
N ASP A 27 27.48 4.97 17.15
CA ASP A 27 27.07 6.12 17.97
C ASP A 27 26.05 7.02 17.24
N LEU A 28 26.29 7.32 15.96
CA LEU A 28 25.33 8.09 15.15
C LEU A 28 24.05 7.30 14.90
N TRP A 29 24.14 5.99 14.75
CA TRP A 29 22.97 5.13 14.60
C TRP A 29 22.10 5.17 15.86
N GLU A 30 22.68 5.02 17.04
CA GLU A 30 21.95 5.06 18.32
C GLU A 30 21.32 6.43 18.57
N ALA A 31 22.06 7.52 18.31
CA ALA A 31 21.52 8.88 18.40
C ALA A 31 20.33 9.07 17.45
N THR A 32 20.45 8.62 16.20
CA THR A 32 19.37 8.69 15.20
C THR A 32 18.16 7.87 15.66
N MET A 33 18.39 6.66 16.15
CA MET A 33 17.34 5.75 16.59
C MET A 33 16.62 6.24 17.84
N SER A 34 17.30 7.01 18.70
CA SER A 34 16.66 7.69 19.84
C SER A 34 15.64 8.75 19.40
N VAL A 35 15.89 9.43 18.26
CA VAL A 35 15.01 10.45 17.71
C VAL A 35 13.78 9.82 17.05
N VAL A 36 13.98 8.78 16.24
CA VAL A 36 12.87 8.12 15.53
C VAL A 36 12.06 7.16 16.41
N ASN A 37 12.57 6.71 17.56
CA ASN A 37 11.79 5.90 18.51
C ASN A 37 10.75 6.69 19.32
N ASN A 38 10.57 7.99 19.05
CA ASN A 38 9.58 8.76 19.79
C ASN A 38 8.12 8.36 19.40
N PRO A 39 7.13 8.63 20.28
CA PRO A 39 5.74 8.27 20.01
C PRO A 39 5.14 8.94 18.76
N VAL A 40 5.66 10.11 18.37
CA VAL A 40 5.20 10.88 17.20
C VAL A 40 5.63 10.19 15.90
N PHE A 41 6.87 9.71 15.83
CA PHE A 41 7.40 8.96 14.70
C PHE A 41 6.75 7.60 14.60
N LYS A 42 6.50 6.91 15.72
CA LYS A 42 5.66 5.71 15.75
C LYS A 42 4.27 5.98 15.15
N PHE A 43 3.62 7.09 15.53
CA PHE A 43 2.36 7.52 14.91
C PHE A 43 2.49 7.77 13.40
N GLY A 44 3.58 8.40 12.98
CA GLY A 44 3.92 8.58 11.56
C GLY A 44 4.07 7.25 10.81
N GLU A 45 4.72 6.26 11.41
CA GLU A 45 4.85 4.91 10.85
C GLU A 45 3.48 4.24 10.65
N TYR A 46 2.56 4.37 11.62
CA TYR A 46 1.18 3.88 11.46
C TYR A 46 0.48 4.52 10.24
N LEU A 47 0.62 5.84 10.06
CA LEU A 47 0.05 6.54 8.90
C LEU A 47 0.68 6.08 7.58
N VAL A 48 1.98 5.83 7.57
CA VAL A 48 2.71 5.34 6.40
C VAL A 48 2.27 3.93 6.02
N VAL A 49 2.14 3.03 7.00
CA VAL A 49 1.61 1.67 6.78
C VAL A 49 0.19 1.72 6.22
N PHE A 50 -0.67 2.57 6.78
CA PHE A 50 -2.02 2.77 6.26
C PHE A 50 -2.02 3.30 4.81
N ALA A 51 -1.18 4.29 4.51
CA ALA A 51 -1.02 4.83 3.17
C ALA A 51 -0.47 3.77 2.19
N PHE A 52 0.47 2.93 2.62
CA PHE A 52 1.02 1.81 1.86
C PHE A 52 -0.05 0.82 1.46
N VAL A 53 -0.82 0.34 2.43
CA VAL A 53 -1.89 -0.64 2.21
C VAL A 53 -2.91 -0.10 1.19
N ILE A 54 -3.37 1.14 1.36
CA ILE A 54 -4.31 1.75 0.41
C ILE A 54 -3.67 1.89 -0.97
N HIS A 55 -2.43 2.37 -1.05
CA HIS A 55 -1.75 2.61 -2.32
C HIS A 55 -1.48 1.31 -3.09
N ALA A 56 -0.88 0.31 -2.43
CA ALA A 56 -0.56 -0.98 -3.00
C ALA A 56 -1.82 -1.71 -3.49
N SER A 57 -2.90 -1.66 -2.70
CA SER A 57 -4.18 -2.26 -3.07
C SER A 57 -4.81 -1.64 -4.31
N ASN A 58 -4.78 -0.31 -4.39
CA ASN A 58 -5.27 0.41 -5.56
C ASN A 58 -4.40 0.17 -6.79
N GLY A 59 -3.08 0.09 -6.63
CA GLY A 59 -2.14 -0.27 -7.70
C GLY A 59 -2.37 -1.69 -8.22
N LEU A 60 -2.49 -2.67 -7.32
CA LEU A 60 -2.77 -4.06 -7.65
C LEU A 60 -4.08 -4.21 -8.44
N ARG A 61 -5.12 -3.48 -8.05
CA ARG A 61 -6.39 -3.46 -8.79
C ARG A 61 -6.20 -3.00 -10.23
N LEU A 62 -5.43 -1.93 -10.46
CA LEU A 62 -5.17 -1.39 -11.79
C LEU A 62 -4.34 -2.35 -12.63
N ILE A 63 -3.26 -2.93 -12.07
CA ILE A 63 -2.43 -3.91 -12.76
C ILE A 63 -3.26 -5.12 -13.22
N LEU A 64 -4.12 -5.66 -12.35
CA LEU A 64 -4.98 -6.79 -12.69
C LEU A 64 -6.05 -6.44 -13.74
N GLN A 65 -6.46 -5.18 -13.81
CA GLN A 65 -7.34 -4.66 -14.86
C GLN A 65 -6.61 -4.55 -16.20
N GLU A 66 -5.39 -4.02 -16.21
CA GLU A 66 -4.57 -3.82 -17.41
C GLU A 66 -4.06 -5.14 -18.01
N VAL A 67 -3.69 -6.12 -17.17
CA VAL A 67 -3.27 -7.47 -17.60
C VAL A 67 -4.47 -8.30 -18.14
N GLY A 68 -5.69 -7.74 -18.16
CA GLY A 68 -6.86 -8.36 -18.77
C GLY A 68 -7.51 -9.45 -17.92
N PHE A 69 -7.09 -9.61 -16.66
CA PHE A 69 -7.69 -10.57 -15.74
C PHE A 69 -9.07 -10.09 -15.23
N ALA A 70 -9.23 -8.77 -15.08
CA ALA A 70 -10.47 -8.18 -14.57
C ALA A 70 -11.37 -7.51 -15.65
N LEU A 71 -10.85 -7.09 -16.80
CA LEU A 71 -11.65 -6.55 -17.90
C LEU A 71 -12.01 -7.63 -18.93
N GLY A 72 -13.30 -7.80 -19.22
CA GLY A 72 -13.76 -8.64 -20.32
C GLY A 72 -13.31 -8.07 -21.67
N ARG A 73 -13.09 -8.94 -22.67
CA ARG A 73 -12.72 -8.52 -24.04
C ARG A 73 -13.65 -7.39 -24.51
N PRO A 74 -13.11 -6.25 -25.00
CA PRO A 74 -13.94 -5.17 -25.51
C PRO A 74 -14.79 -5.72 -26.65
N LYS A 75 -16.11 -5.78 -26.46
CA LYS A 75 -17.06 -6.13 -27.51
C LYS A 75 -17.53 -4.83 -28.14
N PRO A 76 -17.55 -4.73 -29.49
CA PRO A 76 -18.14 -3.58 -30.15
C PRO A 76 -19.59 -3.42 -29.68
N PRO A 77 -20.03 -2.19 -29.42
CA PRO A 77 -21.38 -1.91 -28.95
C PRO A 77 -22.40 -2.12 -30.07
N ILE A 78 -22.76 -3.37 -30.32
CA ILE A 78 -23.79 -3.75 -31.29
C ILE A 78 -25.10 -3.90 -30.52
N TYR A 79 -26.15 -3.21 -30.99
CA TYR A 79 -27.47 -3.32 -30.38
C TYR A 79 -28.00 -4.76 -30.51
N PRO A 80 -28.59 -5.34 -29.45
CA PRO A 80 -28.80 -4.76 -28.12
C PRO A 80 -27.53 -4.77 -27.26
N TYR A 81 -27.26 -3.63 -26.60
CA TYR A 81 -26.12 -3.47 -25.69
C TYR A 81 -26.14 -4.56 -24.61
N LYS A 82 -25.14 -5.45 -24.62
CA LYS A 82 -24.93 -6.43 -23.55
C LYS A 82 -23.88 -5.90 -22.59
N ASP A 83 -24.27 -5.76 -21.34
CA ASP A 83 -23.44 -5.18 -20.28
C ASP A 83 -22.31 -6.14 -19.89
N ALA A 84 -21.13 -5.95 -20.49
CA ALA A 84 -19.96 -6.83 -20.28
C ALA A 84 -19.34 -6.68 -18.88
N LEU A 85 -19.61 -5.56 -18.20
CA LEU A 85 -19.04 -5.22 -16.89
C LEU A 85 -19.66 -6.03 -15.75
N ARG A 86 -20.93 -6.42 -15.87
CA ARG A 86 -21.68 -7.09 -14.79
C ARG A 86 -21.17 -8.50 -14.48
N LYS A 87 -20.58 -9.19 -15.47
CA LYS A 87 -20.14 -10.60 -15.36
C LYS A 87 -18.83 -10.77 -14.56
N LYS A 88 -17.99 -9.74 -14.47
CA LYS A 88 -16.69 -9.77 -13.75
C LYS A 88 -16.68 -8.94 -12.46
N ARG A 89 -17.80 -8.27 -12.14
CA ARG A 89 -17.98 -7.47 -10.92
C ARG A 89 -17.78 -8.30 -9.64
N ALA A 90 -18.18 -9.57 -9.64
CA ALA A 90 -17.94 -10.48 -8.51
C ALA A 90 -16.45 -10.72 -8.24
N LEU A 91 -15.63 -10.84 -9.30
CA LEU A 91 -14.19 -11.02 -9.17
C LEU A 91 -13.52 -9.75 -8.62
N THR A 92 -13.95 -8.58 -9.08
CA THR A 92 -13.51 -7.30 -8.51
C THR A 92 -13.92 -7.15 -7.04
N MET A 93 -15.13 -7.58 -6.67
CA MET A 93 -15.59 -7.55 -5.28
C MET A 93 -14.81 -8.53 -4.37
N VAL A 94 -14.51 -9.73 -4.85
CA VAL A 94 -13.67 -10.70 -4.12
C VAL A 94 -12.26 -10.15 -3.94
N MET A 95 -11.67 -9.54 -4.98
CA MET A 95 -10.37 -8.88 -4.84
C MET A 95 -10.39 -7.75 -3.81
N ILE A 96 -11.41 -6.90 -3.83
CA ILE A 96 -11.56 -5.82 -2.85
C ILE A 96 -11.70 -6.41 -1.44
N ALA A 97 -12.46 -7.49 -1.27
CA ALA A 97 -12.61 -8.17 0.01
C ALA A 97 -11.28 -8.76 0.52
N VAL A 98 -10.52 -9.45 -0.34
CA VAL A 98 -9.19 -10.00 0.01
C VAL A 98 -8.22 -8.88 0.38
N ILE A 99 -8.21 -7.79 -0.39
CA ILE A 99 -7.44 -6.58 -0.11
C ILE A 99 -7.78 -6.00 1.28
N ILE A 100 -9.07 -5.88 1.60
CA ILE A 100 -9.53 -5.35 2.88
C ILE A 100 -9.15 -6.31 4.02
N ILE A 101 -9.27 -7.62 3.81
CA ILE A 101 -8.88 -8.60 4.82
C ILE A 101 -7.38 -8.54 5.10
N LEU A 102 -6.54 -8.52 4.06
CA LEU A 102 -5.09 -8.37 4.21
C LEU A 102 -4.72 -7.05 4.89
N ALA A 103 -5.39 -5.96 4.51
CA ALA A 103 -5.24 -4.66 5.15
C ALA A 103 -5.53 -4.71 6.66
N LEU A 104 -6.64 -5.35 7.04
CA LEU A 104 -7.06 -5.48 8.43
C LEU A 104 -6.14 -6.42 9.23
N VAL A 105 -5.69 -7.52 8.64
CA VAL A 105 -4.73 -8.44 9.27
C VAL A 105 -3.40 -7.74 9.51
N PHE A 106 -2.88 -7.03 8.51
CA PHE A 106 -1.62 -6.31 8.63
C PHE A 106 -1.71 -5.16 9.65
N LEU A 107 -2.85 -4.46 9.66
CA LEU A 107 -3.12 -3.44 10.67
C LEU A 107 -3.20 -4.06 12.07
N PHE A 108 -3.90 -5.19 12.22
CA PHE A 108 -4.03 -5.89 13.50
C PHE A 108 -2.69 -6.39 14.02
N ASP A 109 -1.92 -7.08 13.18
CA ASP A 109 -0.57 -7.58 13.51
C ASP A 109 0.36 -6.43 13.91
N PHE A 110 0.31 -5.30 13.21
CA PHE A 110 1.11 -4.13 13.56
C PHE A 110 0.64 -3.44 14.86
N THR A 111 -0.66 -3.45 15.16
CA THR A 111 -1.18 -2.90 16.42
C THR A 111 -0.94 -3.80 17.63
N VAL A 112 -0.92 -5.13 17.44
CA VAL A 112 -0.75 -6.10 18.52
C VAL A 112 0.71 -6.50 18.71
N GLY A 113 1.49 -6.55 17.63
CA GLY A 113 2.92 -6.87 17.63
C GLY A 113 3.85 -5.68 17.92
N GLY A 114 3.33 -4.46 17.97
CA GLY A 114 4.10 -3.23 18.28
C GLY A 114 4.33 -2.95 19.78
N GLY A 115 4.24 -3.97 20.63
CA GLY A 115 4.44 -3.90 22.10
C GLY A 115 5.88 -4.17 22.51
#